data_AF-A0A7S1E9I3-F1
#
_entry.id   AF-A0A7S1E9I3-F1
#
_cell.length_a   1.000
_cell.length_b   1.000
_cell.length_c   1.000
_cell.angle_alpha   90.00
_cell.angle_beta   90.00
_cell.angle_gamma   90.00
#
_symmetry.space_group_name_H-M   'P 1'
#
loop_
_entity.id
_entity.type
_entity.pdbx_description
1 polymer ?
#
loop_
_entity_poly.entity_id
_entity_poly.type
_entity_poly.pdbx_seq_one_letter_code
_entity_poly.pdbx_strand_id
1 'polypeptide(L)'
;TQPAAKMAESDARRLLGQASFGPTDASVAELMSLGREAWLASQFARSDSDFSGVPYVNPNAAEGCPAGSRPTCRRDNYTLFPVQVQFFANAINQPDQLRQRTALALSEILVVSGNVIKLPNAMANYQRIFLRHSF
;
A
#
# COMPACT_ATOMS: atom_id res chain seq x y z
N THR A 1 -17.48 -28.51 16.35
CA THR A 1 -18.30 -28.14 15.18
C THR A 1 -17.72 -26.87 14.60
N GLN A 2 -17.26 -26.89 13.35
CA GLN A 2 -16.77 -25.68 12.67
C GLN A 2 -17.97 -24.75 12.46
N PRO A 3 -17.89 -23.45 12.83
CA PRO A 3 -19.02 -22.54 12.66
C PRO A 3 -19.42 -22.45 11.19
N ALA A 4 -20.73 -22.39 10.93
CA ALA A 4 -21.25 -22.26 9.57
C ALA A 4 -20.74 -20.95 8.93
N ALA A 5 -20.35 -21.01 7.66
CA ALA A 5 -19.93 -19.83 6.91
C ALA A 5 -21.09 -18.81 6.83
N LYS A 6 -20.78 -17.53 7.09
CA LYS A 6 -21.75 -16.43 7.08
C LYS A 6 -21.96 -15.81 5.70
N MET A 7 -21.20 -16.25 4.69
CA MET A 7 -21.20 -15.73 3.33
C MET A 7 -20.77 -16.82 2.34
N ALA A 8 -21.30 -16.79 1.12
CA ALA A 8 -20.87 -17.66 0.02
C ALA A 8 -19.47 -17.28 -0.49
N GLU A 9 -18.69 -18.27 -0.94
CA GLU A 9 -17.32 -18.04 -1.41
C GLU A 9 -17.24 -17.05 -2.58
N SER A 10 -18.18 -17.13 -3.53
CA SER A 10 -18.24 -16.23 -4.68
C SER A 10 -18.47 -14.77 -4.28
N ASP A 11 -19.30 -14.53 -3.26
CA ASP A 11 -19.53 -13.19 -2.72
C ASP A 11 -18.29 -12.66 -1.99
N ALA A 12 -17.61 -13.53 -1.23
CA ALA A 12 -16.38 -13.18 -0.53
C ALA A 12 -15.27 -12.79 -1.52
N ARG A 13 -15.06 -13.58 -2.57
CA ARG A 13 -14.11 -13.28 -3.65
C ARG A 13 -14.47 -11.99 -4.39
N ARG A 14 -15.76 -11.75 -4.69
CA ARG A 14 -16.21 -10.50 -5.33
C ARG A 14 -15.90 -9.28 -4.46
N LEU A 15 -16.21 -9.34 -3.17
CA LEU A 15 -15.96 -8.24 -2.24
C LEU A 15 -14.46 -7.96 -2.14
N LEU A 16 -13.65 -8.98 -1.90
CA LEU A 16 -12.20 -8.83 -1.78
C LEU A 16 -11.56 -8.36 -3.08
N GLY A 17 -12.06 -8.79 -4.24
CA GLY A 17 -11.59 -8.30 -5.54
C GLY A 17 -11.77 -6.78 -5.73
N GLN A 18 -12.73 -6.16 -5.03
CA GLN A 18 -12.92 -4.71 -5.04
C GLN A 18 -12.19 -4.01 -3.88
N ALA A 19 -12.11 -4.67 -2.73
CA ALA A 19 -11.64 -4.10 -1.47
C ALA A 19 -10.17 -4.40 -1.14
N SER A 20 -9.47 -5.22 -1.93
CA SER A 20 -8.06 -5.57 -1.72
C SER A 20 -7.26 -5.54 -3.03
N PHE A 21 -5.96 -5.85 -2.95
CA PHE A 21 -5.10 -6.04 -4.12
C PHE A 21 -5.15 -7.46 -4.72
N GLY A 22 -5.97 -8.34 -4.16
CA GLY A 22 -6.16 -9.70 -4.64
C GLY A 22 -6.60 -10.64 -3.51
N PRO A 23 -7.73 -11.36 -3.64
CA PRO A 23 -8.13 -12.34 -2.64
C PRO A 23 -7.16 -13.52 -2.60
N THR A 24 -6.64 -13.83 -1.41
CA THR A 24 -6.02 -15.12 -1.10
C THR A 24 -7.05 -16.08 -0.52
N ASP A 25 -6.84 -17.39 -0.60
CA ASP A 25 -7.76 -18.36 -0.01
C ASP A 25 -7.94 -18.16 1.50
N ALA A 26 -6.88 -17.72 2.21
CA ALA A 26 -6.95 -17.36 3.61
C ALA A 26 -7.88 -16.15 3.87
N SER A 27 -7.76 -15.09 3.06
CA SER A 27 -8.63 -13.90 3.19
C SER A 27 -10.09 -14.20 2.86
N VAL A 28 -10.34 -15.10 1.89
CA VAL A 28 -11.68 -15.57 1.54
C VAL A 28 -12.29 -16.34 2.70
N ALA A 29 -11.54 -17.29 3.27
CA ALA A 29 -11.99 -18.06 4.43
C ALA A 29 -12.25 -17.16 5.66
N GLU A 30 -11.39 -16.17 5.91
CA GLU A 30 -11.58 -15.17 6.97
C GLU A 30 -12.89 -14.40 6.76
N LEU A 31 -13.12 -13.83 5.57
CA LEU A 31 -14.32 -13.07 5.27
C LEU A 31 -15.59 -13.94 5.33
N MET A 32 -15.54 -15.18 4.86
CA MET A 32 -16.65 -16.12 4.98
C MET A 32 -17.00 -16.44 6.44
N SER A 33 -15.99 -16.53 7.31
CA SER A 33 -16.19 -16.80 8.74
C SER A 33 -16.69 -15.56 9.51
N LEU A 34 -16.08 -14.39 9.26
CA LEU A 34 -16.42 -13.14 9.93
C LEU A 34 -17.76 -12.58 9.47
N GLY A 35 -18.02 -12.64 8.16
CA GLY A 35 -19.04 -11.86 7.48
C GLY A 35 -18.55 -10.44 7.16
N ARG A 36 -19.23 -9.77 6.23
CA ARG A 36 -18.85 -8.46 5.69
C ARG A 36 -18.66 -7.37 6.75
N GLU A 37 -19.62 -7.21 7.66
CA GLU A 37 -19.61 -6.11 8.62
C GLU A 37 -18.44 -6.23 9.61
N ALA A 38 -18.24 -7.43 10.16
CA ALA A 38 -17.12 -7.69 11.06
C ALA A 38 -15.77 -7.58 10.36
N TRP A 39 -15.69 -7.98 9.08
CA TRP A 39 -14.47 -7.80 8.29
C TRP A 39 -14.17 -6.31 8.01
N LEU A 40 -15.17 -5.50 7.67
CA LEU A 40 -14.98 -4.05 7.49
C LEU A 40 -14.54 -3.39 8.80
N ALA A 41 -15.18 -3.72 9.92
CA ALA A 41 -14.78 -3.23 11.23
C ALA A 41 -13.33 -3.62 11.57
N SER A 42 -12.90 -4.84 11.21
CA SER A 42 -11.51 -5.25 11.41
C SER A 42 -10.55 -4.44 10.55
N GLN A 43 -10.89 -4.15 9.29
CA GLN A 43 -10.08 -3.29 8.42
C GLN A 43 -9.94 -1.87 8.96
N PHE A 44 -11.01 -1.31 9.52
CA PHE A 44 -10.98 0.03 10.13
C PHE A 44 -10.11 0.11 11.39
N ALA A 45 -9.99 -1.01 12.12
CA ALA A 45 -9.22 -1.09 13.36
C ALA A 45 -7.75 -1.49 13.16
N ARG A 46 -7.33 -1.89 11.95
CA ARG A 46 -5.93 -2.27 11.68
C ARG A 46 -5.04 -1.05 11.69
N SER A 47 -3.83 -1.23 12.23
CA SER A 47 -2.77 -0.24 12.15
C SER A 47 -2.45 0.10 10.70
N ASP A 48 -2.21 1.38 10.45
CA ASP A 48 -1.93 1.89 9.12
C ASP A 48 -0.57 1.38 8.61
N SER A 49 -0.59 0.82 7.41
CA SER A 49 0.64 0.72 6.61
C SER A 49 1.20 2.11 6.34
N ASP A 50 2.51 2.19 6.15
CA ASP A 50 3.21 3.43 5.88
C ASP A 50 4.26 3.25 4.77
N PHE A 51 4.77 4.37 4.25
CA PHE A 51 5.94 4.41 3.37
C PHE A 51 7.26 4.56 4.17
N SER A 52 7.36 3.98 5.36
CA SER A 52 8.52 4.09 6.24
C SER A 52 9.82 3.53 5.67
N GLY A 53 9.73 2.57 4.74
CA GLY A 53 10.88 2.05 3.99
C GLY A 53 11.45 3.00 2.92
N VAL A 54 10.89 4.21 2.79
CA VAL A 54 11.43 5.27 1.93
C VAL A 54 12.06 6.36 2.80
N PRO A 55 13.37 6.29 3.08
CA PRO A 55 14.04 7.25 3.94
C PRO A 55 14.19 8.62 3.26
N TYR A 56 14.45 9.64 4.08
CA TYR A 56 14.91 10.92 3.57
C TYR A 56 16.25 10.78 2.84
N VAL A 57 16.38 11.43 1.70
CA VAL A 57 17.63 11.57 0.96
C VAL A 57 17.95 13.05 0.81
N ASN A 58 19.23 13.41 0.94
CA ASN A 58 19.68 14.77 0.60
C ASN A 58 19.43 14.99 -0.91
N PRO A 59 18.76 16.09 -1.33
CA PRO A 59 18.56 16.39 -2.75
C PRO A 59 19.86 16.51 -3.57
N ASN A 60 21.00 16.79 -2.92
CA ASN A 60 22.30 16.77 -3.58
C ASN A 60 22.73 15.34 -3.91
N ALA A 61 22.42 14.92 -5.13
CA ALA A 61 22.69 13.57 -5.58
C ALA A 61 24.20 13.24 -5.65
N ALA A 62 25.08 14.24 -5.78
CA ALA A 62 26.52 14.00 -5.73
C ALA A 62 26.99 13.56 -4.33
N GLU A 63 26.30 13.98 -3.27
CA GLU A 63 26.60 13.58 -1.90
C GLU A 63 26.08 12.17 -1.59
N GLY A 64 24.82 11.85 -1.95
CA GLY A 64 24.26 10.53 -1.64
C GLY A 64 24.60 9.44 -2.65
N CYS A 65 25.13 9.78 -3.83
CA CYS A 65 25.71 8.83 -4.78
C CYS A 65 27.02 9.40 -5.37
N PRO A 66 28.13 9.41 -4.60
CA PRO A 66 29.42 9.90 -5.06
C PRO A 66 30.03 8.99 -6.14
N ALA A 67 31.10 9.46 -6.80
CA ALA A 67 31.85 8.67 -7.77
C ALA A 67 32.33 7.34 -7.15
N GLY A 68 32.19 6.25 -7.90
CA GLY A 68 32.46 4.88 -7.41
C GLY A 68 31.27 4.20 -6.73
N SER A 69 30.12 4.88 -6.59
CA SER A 69 28.88 4.25 -6.13
C SER A 69 28.41 3.15 -7.10
N ARG A 70 27.61 2.22 -6.58
CA ARG A 70 26.95 1.18 -7.40
C ARG A 70 26.16 1.83 -8.55
N PRO A 71 26.11 1.19 -9.74
CA PRO A 71 25.33 1.71 -10.87
C PRO A 71 23.85 1.97 -10.56
N THR A 72 23.28 1.26 -9.57
CA THR A 72 21.88 1.40 -9.16
C THR A 72 21.64 2.52 -8.15
N CYS A 73 22.67 3.16 -7.59
CA CYS A 73 22.52 4.12 -6.48
C CYS A 73 21.50 5.23 -6.81
N ARG A 74 21.58 5.79 -8.03
CA ARG A 74 20.65 6.81 -8.51
C ARG A 74 19.22 6.30 -8.57
N ARG A 75 18.99 5.09 -9.09
CA ARG A 75 17.66 4.46 -9.09
C ARG A 75 17.14 4.28 -7.67
N ASP A 76 17.97 3.69 -6.80
CA ASP A 76 17.60 3.26 -5.45
C ASP A 76 17.37 4.43 -4.48
N ASN A 77 17.83 5.65 -4.79
CA ASN A 77 17.73 6.81 -3.89
C ASN A 77 17.13 8.07 -4.51
N TYR A 78 17.22 8.24 -5.84
CA TYR A 78 16.89 9.50 -6.53
C TYR A 78 15.84 9.35 -7.63
N THR A 79 15.09 8.26 -7.61
CA THR A 79 13.94 8.03 -8.48
C THR A 79 12.75 7.59 -7.65
N LEU A 80 11.59 7.41 -8.28
CA LEU A 80 10.40 6.88 -7.60
C LEU A 80 10.44 5.36 -7.35
N PHE A 81 11.52 4.69 -7.75
CA PHE A 81 11.67 3.24 -7.57
C PHE A 81 11.43 2.78 -6.11
N PRO A 82 11.98 3.43 -5.05
CA PRO A 82 11.72 3.01 -3.67
C PRO A 82 10.25 3.12 -3.26
N VAL A 83 9.55 4.14 -3.75
CA VAL A 83 8.12 4.34 -3.48
C VAL A 83 7.30 3.23 -4.12
N GLN A 84 7.64 2.84 -5.36
CA GLN A 84 6.99 1.73 -6.05
C GLN A 84 7.23 0.41 -5.32
N VAL A 85 8.47 0.14 -4.92
CA VAL A 85 8.83 -1.06 -4.14
C VAL A 85 8.03 -1.11 -2.83
N GLN A 86 7.95 -0.01 -2.10
CA GLN A 86 7.21 0.05 -0.84
C GLN A 86 5.70 -0.11 -1.05
N PHE A 87 5.14 0.48 -2.12
CA PHE A 87 3.74 0.30 -2.48
C PHE A 87 3.41 -1.18 -2.70
N PHE A 88 4.20 -1.90 -3.51
CA PHE A 88 3.97 -3.32 -3.75
C PHE A 88 4.22 -4.17 -2.50
N ALA A 89 5.23 -3.85 -1.71
CA ALA A 89 5.48 -4.54 -0.44
C ALA A 89 4.28 -4.42 0.50
N ASN A 90 3.67 -3.23 0.58
CA ASN A 90 2.46 -3.00 1.38
C ASN A 90 1.26 -3.75 0.78
N ALA A 91 1.04 -3.65 -0.53
CA ALA A 91 -0.10 -4.27 -1.21
C ALA A 91 -0.12 -5.80 -1.04
N ILE A 92 1.05 -6.44 -1.02
CA ILE A 92 1.16 -7.90 -0.91
C ILE A 92 1.13 -8.37 0.56
N ASN A 93 1.84 -7.69 1.46
CA ASN A 93 2.16 -8.27 2.77
C ASN A 93 1.36 -7.68 3.93
N GLN A 94 0.76 -6.50 3.77
CA GLN A 94 0.14 -5.82 4.89
C GLN A 94 -1.35 -6.11 4.99
N PRO A 95 -1.91 -6.19 6.20
CA PRO A 95 -3.25 -6.68 6.41
C PRO A 95 -4.36 -5.62 6.25
N ASP A 96 -4.00 -4.33 6.15
CA ASP A 96 -4.89 -3.17 5.99
C ASP A 96 -5.30 -2.93 4.52
N GLN A 97 -5.66 -4.00 3.83
CA GLN A 97 -5.92 -4.03 2.39
C GLN A 97 -6.95 -2.99 1.94
N LEU A 98 -8.03 -2.81 2.70
CA LEU A 98 -9.06 -1.81 2.38
C LEU A 98 -8.51 -0.37 2.44
N ARG A 99 -7.68 -0.08 3.46
CA ARG A 99 -7.03 1.23 3.62
C ARG A 99 -6.16 1.55 2.43
N GLN A 100 -5.34 0.59 2.01
CA GLN A 100 -4.44 0.78 0.86
C GLN A 100 -5.18 0.88 -0.47
N ARG A 101 -6.26 0.13 -0.67
CA ARG A 101 -7.06 0.22 -1.89
C ARG A 101 -7.78 1.56 -1.99
N THR A 102 -8.29 2.06 -0.86
CA THR A 102 -8.87 3.41 -0.76
C THR A 102 -7.82 4.49 -1.00
N ALA A 103 -6.63 4.35 -0.42
CA ALA A 103 -5.55 5.30 -0.61
C ALA A 103 -5.10 5.38 -2.09
N LEU A 104 -5.03 4.25 -2.78
CA LEU A 104 -4.74 4.22 -4.21
C LEU A 104 -5.80 4.99 -5.01
N ALA A 105 -7.09 4.73 -4.76
CA ALA A 105 -8.18 5.43 -5.43
C ALA A 105 -8.13 6.95 -5.19
N LEU A 106 -7.81 7.39 -3.97
CA LEU A 106 -7.63 8.81 -3.67
C LEU A 106 -6.45 9.42 -4.44
N SER A 107 -5.36 8.67 -4.62
CA SER A 107 -4.18 9.10 -5.38
C SER A 107 -4.41 9.20 -6.90
N GLU A 108 -5.50 8.61 -7.40
CA GLU A 108 -5.94 8.72 -8.79
C GLU A 108 -6.88 9.91 -9.02
N ILE A 109 -7.47 10.46 -7.94
CA ILE A 109 -8.33 11.65 -7.97
C ILE A 109 -7.49 12.92 -7.78
N LEU A 110 -6.71 12.95 -6.72
CA LEU A 110 -5.73 14.00 -6.46
C LEU A 110 -4.44 13.48 -7.05
N VAL A 111 -3.95 14.08 -8.15
CA VAL A 111 -2.80 13.57 -8.90
C VAL A 111 -1.64 14.56 -8.85
N VAL A 112 -0.43 14.05 -8.64
CA VAL A 112 0.82 14.79 -8.75
C VAL A 112 1.77 14.13 -9.74
N SER A 113 2.72 14.89 -10.28
CA SER A 113 3.65 14.40 -11.30
C SER A 113 4.97 13.92 -10.70
N GLY A 114 5.28 12.64 -10.89
CA GLY A 114 6.60 12.07 -10.59
C GLY A 114 7.74 12.57 -11.49
N ASN A 115 7.40 13.22 -12.61
CA ASN A 115 8.38 13.86 -13.48
C ASN A 115 8.82 15.23 -12.94
N VAL A 116 7.99 15.85 -12.09
CA VAL A 116 8.30 17.11 -11.39
C VAL A 116 8.87 16.82 -10.01
N ILE A 117 8.21 15.95 -9.24
CA ILE A 117 8.65 15.54 -7.90
C ILE A 117 9.39 14.20 -8.02
N LYS A 118 10.70 14.28 -8.21
CA LYS A 118 11.55 13.10 -8.41
C LYS A 118 12.09 12.48 -7.12
N LEU A 119 12.07 13.25 -6.03
CA LEU A 119 12.60 12.80 -4.74
C LEU A 119 11.63 11.78 -4.10
N PRO A 120 12.09 10.56 -3.81
CA PRO A 120 11.22 9.49 -3.33
C PRO A 120 10.60 9.82 -1.96
N ASN A 121 11.33 10.47 -1.06
CA ASN A 121 10.80 10.86 0.25
C ASN A 121 9.63 11.86 0.16
N ALA A 122 9.66 12.77 -0.83
CA ALA A 122 8.56 13.70 -1.06
C ALA A 122 7.31 12.97 -1.58
N MET A 123 7.50 12.05 -2.54
CA MET A 123 6.39 11.25 -3.07
C MET A 123 5.86 10.24 -2.06
N ALA A 124 6.72 9.66 -1.22
CA ALA A 124 6.30 8.84 -0.09
C ALA A 124 5.40 9.63 0.85
N ASN A 125 5.81 10.83 1.29
CA ASN A 125 4.98 11.69 2.13
C ASN A 125 3.64 12.04 1.50
N TYR A 126 3.60 12.25 0.18
CA TYR A 126 2.36 12.44 -0.55
C TYR A 126 1.43 11.21 -0.43
N GLN A 127 1.94 10.00 -0.68
CA GLN A 127 1.15 8.77 -0.55
C GLN A 127 0.70 8.49 0.90
N ARG A 128 1.51 8.91 1.89
CA ARG A 128 1.15 8.82 3.32
C ARG A 128 -0.10 9.60 3.68
N ILE A 129 -0.35 10.74 3.03
CA ILE A 129 -1.56 11.55 3.26
C ILE A 129 -2.79 10.66 3.02
N PHE A 130 -2.83 9.92 1.91
CA PHE A 130 -3.98 9.10 1.59
C PHE A 130 -4.13 7.90 2.53
N LEU A 131 -3.04 7.21 2.89
CA LEU A 131 -3.12 6.08 3.84
C LEU A 131 -3.71 6.50 5.20
N ARG A 132 -3.22 7.62 5.74
CA ARG A 132 -3.67 8.15 7.05
C ARG A 132 -5.09 8.71 7.04
N HIS A 133 -5.63 9.00 5.86
CA HIS A 133 -6.95 9.64 5.71
C HIS A 133 -7.94 8.81 4.89
N SER A 134 -7.70 7.50 4.72
CA SER A 134 -8.65 6.61 4.03
C SER A 134 -9.97 6.43 4.80
N PHE A 135 -9.96 6.59 6.12
CA PHE A 135 -11.10 6.65 7.06
C PHE A 135 -10.55 6.76 8.49
#